data_AF-A0A942G290-F1
#
_entry.id   AF-A0A942G290-F1
#
_cell.length_a   1.000
_cell.length_b   1.000
_cell.length_c   1.000
_cell.angle_alpha   90.00
_cell.angle_beta   90.00
_cell.angle_gamma   90.00
#
_symmetry.space_group_name_H-M   'P 1'
#
loop_
_entity.id
_entity.type
_entity.pdbx_description
1 polymer ?
#
loop_
_entity_poly.entity_id
_entity_poly.type
_entity_poly.pdbx_seq_one_letter_code
_entity_poly.pdbx_strand_id
1 'polypeptide(L)'
;LVAAGIKPCGLGARDTLRLEAGMNLYGQDMDETQNPLESGLAWTLDFKDANRDFIGKSALARLANERQATGKLRQLLGLVLLDKGVLRSHQKVITEQGDGETTSGSFSPTLNQSIAFARLPAGVEPGDEVQVGIRDKLLRAKVVKPPFVRNGKALV
;
A
#
# COMPACT_ATOMS: atom_id res chain seq x y z
N LEU A 1 4.35 32.88 5.88
CA LEU A 1 4.80 31.47 6.06
C LEU A 1 6.32 31.37 6.02
N VAL A 2 6.98 31.71 4.91
CA VAL A 2 8.46 31.68 4.82
C VAL A 2 9.13 32.57 5.87
N ALA A 3 8.66 33.81 6.03
CA ALA A 3 9.13 34.72 7.09
C ALA A 3 8.90 34.19 8.52
N ALA A 4 8.03 33.19 8.70
CA ALA A 4 7.76 32.53 9.97
C ALA A 4 8.53 31.19 10.12
N GLY A 5 9.52 30.91 9.26
CA GLY A 5 10.36 29.71 9.33
C GLY A 5 9.77 28.44 8.69
N ILE A 6 8.63 28.53 8.00
CA ILE A 6 8.03 27.38 7.31
C ILE A 6 8.73 27.17 5.97
N LYS A 7 9.41 26.02 5.84
CA LYS A 7 10.18 25.68 4.65
C LYS A 7 9.25 25.31 3.48
N PRO A 8 9.45 25.87 2.28
CA PRO A 8 8.78 25.38 1.07
C PRO A 8 9.15 23.92 0.80
N CYS A 9 8.16 23.09 0.49
CA CYS A 9 8.33 21.67 0.18
C CYS A 9 7.82 21.36 -1.22
N GLY A 10 8.62 20.65 -2.01
CA GLY A 10 8.27 20.24 -3.37
C GLY A 10 7.44 18.95 -3.43
N LEU A 11 7.02 18.59 -4.64
CA LEU A 11 6.19 17.40 -4.89
C LEU A 11 6.91 16.08 -4.57
N GLY A 12 8.23 16.01 -4.77
CA GLY A 12 9.00 14.82 -4.40
C GLY A 12 8.90 14.49 -2.92
N ALA A 13 9.04 15.50 -2.05
CA ALA A 13 8.86 15.35 -0.61
C ALA A 13 7.41 15.00 -0.25
N ARG A 14 6.42 15.62 -0.92
CA ARG A 14 5.00 15.28 -0.73
C ARG A 14 4.73 13.79 -1.01
N ASP A 15 5.26 13.25 -2.10
CA ASP A 15 5.05 11.85 -2.48
C ASP A 15 5.74 10.87 -1.52
N THR A 16 6.93 11.20 -1.03
CA THR A 16 7.58 10.33 -0.03
C THR A 16 6.89 10.42 1.34
N LEU A 17 6.50 11.61 1.80
CA LEU A 17 5.81 11.79 3.08
C LEU A 17 4.42 11.11 3.09
N ARG A 18 3.65 11.18 2.00
CA ARG A 18 2.35 10.48 1.91
C ARG A 18 2.52 8.97 1.93
N LEU A 19 3.54 8.45 1.25
CA LEU A 19 3.82 7.01 1.21
C LEU A 19 4.23 6.54 2.60
N GLU A 20 5.17 7.23 3.25
CA GLU A 20 5.56 6.99 4.64
C GLU A 20 4.34 7.00 5.58
N ALA A 21 3.44 7.97 5.43
CA ALA A 21 2.22 8.12 6.22
C ALA A 21 1.11 7.10 5.89
N GLY A 22 1.32 6.18 4.95
CA GLY A 22 0.34 5.17 4.60
C GLY A 22 -0.86 5.72 3.81
N MET A 23 -0.68 6.79 3.05
CA MET A 23 -1.76 7.44 2.29
C MET A 23 -1.69 7.09 0.80
N ASN A 24 -2.81 6.64 0.26
CA ASN A 24 -2.93 6.27 -1.14
C ASN A 24 -2.85 7.48 -2.08
N LEU A 25 -2.33 7.25 -3.28
CA LEU A 25 -2.34 8.18 -4.41
C LEU A 25 -3.21 7.61 -5.53
N TYR A 26 -4.27 8.34 -5.89
CA TYR A 26 -5.13 7.98 -7.02
C TYR A 26 -4.33 7.91 -8.33
N GLY A 27 -4.62 6.91 -9.15
CA GLY A 27 -3.87 6.57 -10.36
C GLY A 27 -2.62 5.72 -10.12
N GLN A 28 -2.27 5.43 -8.87
CA GLN A 28 -1.21 4.47 -8.52
C GLN A 28 -1.78 3.35 -7.63
N ASP A 29 -2.28 3.71 -6.46
CA ASP A 29 -2.71 2.73 -5.45
C ASP A 29 -4.16 2.26 -5.70
N MET A 30 -4.94 3.09 -6.39
CA MET A 30 -6.29 2.79 -6.85
C MET A 30 -6.66 3.66 -8.05
N ASP A 31 -7.54 3.14 -8.90
CA ASP A 31 -8.23 3.80 -10.01
C ASP A 31 -9.60 3.11 -10.21
N GLU A 32 -10.30 3.37 -11.30
CA GLU A 32 -11.61 2.78 -11.60
C GLU A 32 -11.57 1.25 -11.79
N THR A 33 -10.40 0.66 -12.02
CA THR A 33 -10.21 -0.79 -12.19
C THR A 33 -10.01 -1.52 -10.85
N GLN A 34 -9.82 -0.77 -9.76
CA GLN A 34 -9.57 -1.31 -8.42
C GLN A 34 -10.72 -0.99 -7.49
N ASN A 35 -10.96 -1.86 -6.51
CA ASN A 35 -11.97 -1.60 -5.48
C ASN A 35 -11.31 -1.14 -4.16
N PRO A 36 -12.05 -0.39 -3.31
CA PRO A 36 -11.55 0.09 -2.02
C PRO A 36 -11.13 -1.04 -1.06
N LEU A 37 -11.73 -2.24 -1.17
CA LEU A 37 -11.44 -3.36 -0.28
C LEU A 37 -10.03 -3.92 -0.53
N GLU A 38 -9.58 -3.90 -1.78
CA GLU A 38 -8.22 -4.30 -2.22
C GLU A 38 -7.20 -3.17 -2.13
N SER A 39 -7.65 -1.94 -1.85
CA SER A 39 -6.81 -0.73 -1.79
C SER A 39 -6.54 -0.24 -0.37
N GLY A 40 -6.82 -1.06 0.66
CA GLY A 40 -6.63 -0.68 2.07
C GLY A 40 -7.63 0.36 2.58
N LEU A 41 -8.73 0.58 1.86
CA LEU A 41 -9.74 1.62 2.15
C LEU A 41 -11.06 1.06 2.70
N ALA A 42 -11.11 -0.23 3.05
CA ALA A 42 -12.33 -0.83 3.60
C ALA A 42 -12.87 -0.08 4.84
N TRP A 43 -11.99 0.53 5.63
CA TRP A 43 -12.35 1.31 6.82
C TRP A 43 -13.15 2.59 6.52
N THR A 44 -13.14 3.08 5.27
CA THR A 44 -13.89 4.27 4.86
C THR A 44 -15.31 3.93 4.39
N LEU A 45 -15.65 2.65 4.29
CA LEU A 45 -16.95 2.19 3.80
C LEU A 45 -17.93 2.03 4.97
N ASP A 46 -19.10 2.64 4.84
CA ASP A 46 -20.20 2.46 5.79
C ASP A 46 -21.14 1.35 5.34
N PHE A 47 -20.89 0.14 5.85
CA PHE A 47 -21.80 -0.99 5.73
C PHE A 47 -22.72 -1.14 6.95
N LYS A 48 -22.52 -0.34 8.00
CA LYS A 48 -23.24 -0.51 9.28
C LYS A 48 -24.62 0.12 9.22
N ASP A 49 -24.75 1.26 8.55
CA ASP A 49 -26.06 1.87 8.33
C ASP A 49 -26.79 1.14 7.17
N ALA A 50 -27.77 0.33 7.54
CA ALA A 50 -28.62 -0.39 6.59
C ALA A 50 -29.45 0.56 5.71
N ASN A 51 -29.83 1.73 6.23
CA ASN A 51 -30.72 2.69 5.57
C ASN A 51 -29.99 3.62 4.60
N ARG A 52 -28.65 3.71 4.71
CA ARG A 52 -27.83 4.56 3.85
C ARG A 52 -27.51 3.84 2.53
N ASP A 53 -28.10 4.25 1.42
CA ASP A 53 -27.68 3.80 0.10
C ASP A 53 -26.57 4.70 -0.50
N PHE A 54 -25.72 4.13 -1.36
CA PHE A 54 -24.69 4.88 -2.08
C PHE A 54 -24.23 4.15 -3.34
N ILE A 55 -23.68 4.92 -4.30
CA ILE A 55 -23.20 4.38 -5.57
C ILE A 55 -22.11 3.32 -5.31
N GLY A 56 -22.35 2.10 -5.77
CA GLY A 56 -21.45 0.96 -5.61
C GLY A 56 -21.66 0.12 -4.34
N LYS A 57 -22.61 0.48 -3.45
CA LYS A 57 -22.86 -0.26 -2.19
C LYS A 57 -23.11 -1.75 -2.42
N SER A 58 -23.98 -2.11 -3.37
CA SER A 58 -24.33 -3.50 -3.67
C SER A 58 -23.13 -4.30 -4.19
N ALA A 59 -22.34 -3.73 -5.10
CA ALA A 59 -21.14 -4.37 -5.65
C ALA A 59 -20.07 -4.59 -4.56
N LEU A 60 -19.83 -3.59 -3.72
CA LEU A 60 -18.86 -3.69 -2.63
C LEU A 60 -19.32 -4.67 -1.53
N ALA A 61 -20.61 -4.70 -1.21
CA ALA A 61 -21.16 -5.67 -0.26
C ALA A 61 -20.99 -7.11 -0.78
N ARG A 62 -21.22 -7.35 -2.08
CA ARG A 62 -20.96 -8.65 -2.70
C ARG A 62 -19.49 -9.04 -2.58
N LEU A 63 -18.56 -8.14 -2.94
CA LEU A 63 -17.11 -8.39 -2.82
C LEU A 63 -16.67 -8.63 -1.37
N ALA A 64 -17.25 -7.91 -0.41
CA ALA A 64 -16.97 -8.12 1.01
C ALA A 64 -17.41 -9.51 1.48
N ASN A 65 -18.59 -9.96 1.05
CA ASN A 65 -19.09 -11.31 1.34
C ASN A 65 -18.22 -12.38 0.66
N GLU A 66 -17.82 -12.17 -0.60
CA GLU A 66 -16.91 -13.06 -1.32
C GLU A 66 -15.55 -13.19 -0.62
N ARG A 67 -15.01 -12.08 -0.08
CA ARG A 67 -13.79 -12.09 0.73
C ARG A 67 -13.96 -12.95 1.98
N GLN A 68 -15.09 -12.84 2.69
CA GLN A 68 -15.36 -13.65 3.88
C GLN A 68 -15.54 -15.14 3.53
N ALA A 69 -16.19 -15.44 2.41
CA ALA A 69 -16.48 -16.82 2.01
C ALA A 69 -15.26 -17.54 1.42
N THR A 70 -14.46 -16.85 0.59
CA THR A 70 -13.36 -17.47 -0.16
C THR A 70 -11.98 -17.14 0.41
N GLY A 71 -11.85 -16.01 1.10
CA GLY A 71 -10.56 -15.48 1.53
C GLY A 71 -9.62 -15.14 0.37
N LYS A 72 -10.10 -14.94 -0.86
CA LYS A 72 -9.24 -14.78 -2.06
C LYS A 72 -9.02 -13.34 -2.56
N LEU A 73 -9.70 -12.36 -1.96
CA LEU A 73 -9.61 -10.97 -2.42
C LEU A 73 -8.20 -10.42 -2.13
N ARG A 74 -7.59 -9.72 -3.10
CA ARG A 74 -6.25 -9.16 -2.93
C ARG A 74 -6.23 -8.11 -1.80
N GLN A 75 -5.04 -7.72 -1.39
CA GLN A 75 -4.85 -6.77 -0.30
C GLN A 75 -3.70 -5.83 -0.57
N LEU A 76 -3.84 -4.58 -0.12
CA LEU A 76 -2.78 -3.59 -0.15
C LEU A 76 -2.00 -3.67 1.17
N LEU A 77 -0.72 -4.04 1.09
CA LEU A 77 0.22 -4.10 2.20
C LEU A 77 1.46 -3.25 1.90
N GLY A 78 2.28 -3.02 2.93
CA GLY A 78 3.57 -2.35 2.80
C GLY A 78 4.70 -3.34 2.59
N LEU A 79 5.76 -2.90 1.92
CA LEU A 79 7.02 -3.62 1.78
C LEU A 79 8.16 -2.73 2.29
N VAL A 80 9.11 -3.33 2.99
CA VAL A 80 10.40 -2.72 3.33
C VAL A 80 11.50 -3.56 2.69
N LEU A 81 12.29 -2.95 1.80
CA LEU A 81 13.38 -3.66 1.11
C LEU A 81 14.51 -3.98 2.10
N LEU A 82 14.90 -5.26 2.18
CA LEU A 82 15.98 -5.74 3.05
C LEU A 82 17.34 -5.61 2.35
N ASP A 83 17.36 -5.79 1.03
CA ASP A 83 18.56 -5.68 0.22
C ASP A 83 18.78 -4.23 -0.30
N LYS A 84 19.92 -3.99 -0.96
CA LYS A 84 20.21 -2.67 -1.55
C LYS A 84 19.47 -2.47 -2.87
N GLY A 85 18.66 -1.43 -2.94
CA GLY A 85 17.92 -1.05 -4.14
C GLY A 85 16.87 0.00 -3.83
N VAL A 86 16.07 0.35 -4.83
CA VAL A 86 14.90 1.20 -4.63
C VAL A 86 13.70 0.59 -5.33
N LEU A 87 12.65 0.35 -4.55
CA LEU A 87 11.35 -0.07 -5.02
C LEU A 87 10.70 1.03 -5.85
N ARG A 88 10.01 0.63 -6.91
CA ARG A 88 9.28 1.49 -7.86
C ARG A 88 7.90 0.90 -8.08
N SER A 89 7.00 1.66 -8.69
CA SER A 89 5.72 1.12 -9.15
C SER A 89 5.92 0.03 -10.21
N HIS A 90 4.93 -0.86 -10.33
CA HIS A 90 4.84 -1.92 -11.34
C HIS A 90 5.95 -2.97 -11.30
N GLN A 91 6.60 -3.15 -10.16
CA GLN A 91 7.51 -4.26 -9.93
C GLN A 91 6.75 -5.49 -9.45
N LYS A 92 7.05 -6.62 -10.06
CA LYS A 92 6.49 -7.92 -9.69
C LYS A 92 6.97 -8.32 -8.30
N VAL A 93 6.04 -8.74 -7.45
CA VAL A 93 6.31 -9.29 -6.12
C VAL A 93 5.98 -10.77 -6.14
N ILE A 94 6.94 -11.61 -5.77
CA ILE A 94 6.81 -13.06 -5.72
C ILE A 94 6.60 -13.46 -4.26
N THR A 95 5.49 -14.16 -4.01
CA THR A 95 5.09 -14.67 -2.68
C THR A 95 4.74 -16.15 -2.79
N GLU A 96 4.62 -16.86 -1.66
CA GLU A 96 4.18 -18.25 -1.66
C GLU A 96 2.72 -18.41 -2.14
N GLN A 97 1.92 -17.35 -1.97
CA GLN A 97 0.49 -17.28 -2.31
C GLN A 97 0.27 -16.86 -3.78
N GLY A 98 1.35 -16.62 -4.52
CA GLY A 98 1.35 -16.20 -5.92
C GLY A 98 1.92 -14.80 -6.13
N ASP A 99 1.74 -14.29 -7.34
CA ASP A 99 2.33 -13.02 -7.76
C ASP A 99 1.46 -11.81 -7.35
N GLY A 100 2.13 -10.79 -6.82
CA GLY A 100 1.61 -9.45 -6.57
C GLY A 100 2.38 -8.38 -7.34
N GLU A 101 2.08 -7.12 -7.05
CA GLU A 101 2.70 -5.97 -7.72
C GLU A 101 2.80 -4.77 -6.79
N THR A 102 3.92 -4.05 -6.82
CA THR A 102 4.08 -2.77 -6.14
C THR A 102 3.27 -1.66 -6.83
N THR A 103 2.48 -0.88 -6.09
CA THR A 103 1.70 0.23 -6.64
C THR A 103 2.44 1.56 -6.54
N SER A 104 2.98 1.85 -5.35
CA SER A 104 3.79 3.04 -5.06
C SER A 104 5.12 2.61 -4.44
N GLY A 105 6.25 3.20 -4.83
CA GLY A 105 7.55 2.82 -4.29
C GLY A 105 8.55 3.98 -4.29
N SER A 106 9.26 4.15 -3.17
CA SER A 106 10.28 5.19 -3.04
C SER A 106 11.33 4.84 -1.97
N PHE A 107 12.29 5.74 -1.78
CA PHE A 107 13.21 5.71 -0.63
C PHE A 107 12.62 6.57 0.48
N SER A 108 12.52 6.02 1.69
CA SER A 108 12.10 6.72 2.90
C SER A 108 13.33 7.36 3.57
N PRO A 109 13.45 8.71 3.60
CA PRO A 109 14.49 9.39 4.35
C PRO A 109 14.36 9.16 5.85
N THR A 110 13.14 9.00 6.36
CA THR A 110 12.90 8.79 7.79
C THR A 110 13.39 7.42 8.27
N LEU A 111 13.19 6.37 7.46
CA LEU A 111 13.62 5.01 7.78
C LEU A 111 15.02 4.68 7.23
N ASN A 112 15.54 5.51 6.33
CA ASN A 112 16.77 5.24 5.57
C ASN A 112 16.69 3.90 4.80
N GLN A 113 15.50 3.55 4.30
CA GLN A 113 15.21 2.29 3.61
C GLN A 113 14.25 2.51 2.44
N SER A 114 14.27 1.61 1.45
CA SER A 114 13.25 1.63 0.40
C SER A 114 11.95 0.98 0.88
N ILE A 115 10.84 1.67 0.62
CA ILE A 115 9.50 1.24 0.99
C ILE A 115 8.58 1.26 -0.22
N ALA A 116 7.55 0.41 -0.20
CA ALA A 116 6.51 0.41 -1.22
C ALA A 116 5.16 -0.02 -0.65
N PHE A 117 4.10 0.41 -1.30
CA PHE A 117 2.84 -0.33 -1.27
C PHE A 117 2.86 -1.43 -2.32
N ALA A 118 2.25 -2.55 -2.00
CA ALA A 118 2.05 -3.65 -2.92
C ALA A 118 0.66 -4.24 -2.77
N ARG A 119 0.03 -4.52 -3.92
CA ARG A 119 -1.19 -5.31 -4.00
C ARG A 119 -0.79 -6.77 -4.10
N LEU A 120 -1.02 -7.51 -3.02
CA LEU A 120 -0.59 -8.88 -2.84
C LEU A 120 -1.79 -9.83 -2.84
N PRO A 121 -1.57 -11.12 -3.18
CA PRO A 121 -2.57 -12.16 -2.96
C PRO A 121 -3.05 -12.20 -1.51
N ALA A 122 -4.25 -12.75 -1.32
CA ALA A 122 -4.75 -13.02 0.01
C ALA A 122 -3.89 -14.09 0.71
N GLY A 123 -3.78 -14.00 2.03
CA GLY A 123 -2.99 -14.93 2.85
C GLY A 123 -1.52 -14.55 3.00
N VAL A 124 -1.04 -13.52 2.31
CA VAL A 124 0.23 -12.85 2.66
C VAL A 124 0.00 -11.99 3.89
N GLU A 125 0.83 -12.14 4.91
CA GLU A 125 0.66 -11.48 6.21
C GLU A 125 1.85 -10.57 6.55
N PRO A 126 1.64 -9.50 7.35
CA PRO A 126 2.74 -8.73 7.90
C PRO A 126 3.73 -9.61 8.68
N GLY A 127 5.00 -9.56 8.32
CA GLY A 127 6.05 -10.43 8.85
C GLY A 127 6.66 -11.34 7.80
N ASP A 128 5.92 -11.66 6.73
CA ASP A 128 6.40 -12.52 5.64
C ASP A 128 7.57 -11.87 4.89
N GLU A 129 8.46 -12.72 4.35
CA GLU A 129 9.53 -12.31 3.44
C GLU A 129 9.12 -12.65 2.00
N VAL A 130 9.23 -11.67 1.11
CA VAL A 130 8.86 -11.78 -0.30
C VAL A 130 10.01 -11.33 -1.18
N GLN A 131 9.95 -11.64 -2.47
CA GLN A 131 10.96 -11.22 -3.44
C GLN A 131 10.38 -10.24 -4.46
N VAL A 132 11.08 -9.14 -4.71
CA VAL A 132 10.69 -8.13 -5.69
C VAL A 132 11.63 -8.19 -6.88
N GLY A 133 11.06 -8.29 -8.09
CA GLY A 133 11.80 -8.24 -9.34
C GLY A 133 12.29 -6.83 -9.64
N ILE A 134 13.61 -6.63 -9.60
CA ILE A 134 14.27 -5.38 -9.97
C ILE A 134 15.31 -5.69 -11.05
N ARG A 135 14.96 -5.36 -12.30
CA ARG A 135 15.74 -5.77 -13.48
C ARG A 135 15.90 -7.30 -13.48
N ASP A 136 17.12 -7.80 -13.57
CA ASP A 136 17.42 -9.25 -13.62
C ASP A 136 17.62 -9.87 -12.22
N LYS A 137 17.27 -9.15 -11.15
CA LYS A 137 17.48 -9.59 -9.77
C LYS A 137 16.17 -9.72 -9.00
N LEU A 138 16.13 -10.72 -8.14
CA LEU A 138 15.10 -10.85 -7.10
C LEU A 138 15.69 -10.35 -5.79
N LEU A 139 15.13 -9.26 -5.26
CA LEU A 139 15.57 -8.64 -4.01
C LEU A 139 14.56 -8.91 -2.90
N ARG A 140 15.05 -9.19 -1.70
CA ARG A 140 14.22 -9.57 -0.55
C ARG A 140 13.59 -8.33 0.08
N ALA A 141 12.31 -8.44 0.41
CA ALA A 141 11.56 -7.42 1.12
C ALA A 141 10.72 -8.06 2.22
N LYS A 142 10.52 -7.33 3.31
CA LYS A 142 9.64 -7.72 4.40
C LYS A 142 8.26 -7.09 4.19
N VAL A 143 7.21 -7.89 4.34
CA VAL A 143 5.83 -7.42 4.33
C VAL A 143 5.51 -6.77 5.67
N VAL A 144 4.93 -5.59 5.65
CA VAL A 144 4.57 -4.80 6.83
C VAL A 144 3.17 -4.22 6.69
N LYS A 145 2.58 -3.83 7.82
CA LYS A 145 1.30 -3.11 7.82
C LYS A 145 1.55 -1.61 7.69
N PRO A 146 1.00 -0.92 6.68
CA PRO A 146 1.02 0.54 6.64
C PRO A 146 0.29 1.15 7.86
N PRO A 147 0.68 2.34 8.34
CA PRO A 147 1.72 3.23 7.79
C PRO A 147 3.15 2.88 8.25
N PHE A 148 4.15 3.42 7.56
CA PHE A 148 5.57 3.21 7.87
C PHE A 148 6.09 4.20 8.92
N VAL A 149 5.60 5.45 8.85
CA VAL A 149 5.99 6.55 9.74
C VAL A 149 4.74 7.30 10.18
N ARG A 150 4.69 7.70 11.45
CA ARG A 150 3.68 8.63 11.95
C ARG A 150 4.27 9.61 12.95
N ASN A 151 3.94 10.89 12.79
CA ASN A 151 4.42 11.96 13.68
C ASN A 151 5.95 11.94 13.87
N GLY A 152 6.69 11.68 12.79
CA GLY A 152 8.17 11.65 12.79
C GLY A 152 8.79 10.39 13.41
N LYS A 153 8.00 9.35 13.72
CA LYS A 153 8.51 8.08 14.28
C LYS A 153 8.25 6.91 13.34
N ALA A 154 9.25 6.02 13.24
CA ALA A 154 9.13 4.74 12.58
C ALA A 154 8.09 3.83 13.30
N LEU A 155 7.33 3.07 12.53
CA LEU A 155 6.33 2.12 13.03
C LEU A 155 6.58 0.67 12.59
N VAL A 156 7.55 0.45 11.71
CA VAL A 156 7.87 -0.83 11.08
C VAL A 156 9.29 -1.26 11.37
#